data_AF-A0A2G8KQ70-F1
#
_entry.id   AF-A0A2G8KQ70-F1
#
_cell.length_a   1.000
_cell.length_b   1.000
_cell.length_c   1.000
_cell.angle_alpha   90.00
_cell.angle_beta   90.00
_cell.angle_gamma   90.00
#
_symmetry.space_group_name_H-M   'P 1'
#
loop_
_entity.id
_entity.type
_entity.pdbx_description
1 polymer ?
#
loop_
_entity_poly.entity_id
_entity_poly.type
_entity_poly.pdbx_seq_one_letter_code
_entity_poly.pdbx_strand_id
1 'polypeptide(L)'
;MFCLFHPQYIGTLDVPRPSSRVEIVAAMRRIRYEFKAKGIKKKKVNITSSVEGVTVSLRKKKKRDYNWNEDRYQLMKHAIYRVFYVSHDSQDLKIFSYIARDGQTNIFKCNVFKSHKKSHAMRIVRSIGQAFEVCHKLSIQQNMAVTDGMNPDRPSKLMIPVEEEINTKQVVMSNHEMNPGYGSGPGSPLHYNGHHMGQTEVNQAHVATSPIAPAPGVDEASGFPPLSLYHQKQLLHHQLQQQDMQTQVALAQVQLLKDQLTAESSARLEAQWQVIGNNGIDFYHLSSKRLLCR
;
A
#
# COMPACT_ATOMS: atom_id res chain seq x y z
N MET A 1 -10.97 14.52 -7.76
CA MET A 1 -11.51 14.72 -6.39
C MET A 1 -10.75 15.87 -5.74
N PHE A 2 -11.45 16.92 -5.30
CA PHE A 2 -10.85 18.04 -4.56
C PHE A 2 -11.46 18.08 -3.16
N CYS A 3 -10.64 18.02 -2.12
CA CYS A 3 -11.09 18.15 -0.74
C CYS A 3 -10.59 19.47 -0.15
N LEU A 4 -11.52 20.29 0.36
CA LEU A 4 -11.24 21.56 1.01
C LEU A 4 -11.42 21.44 2.53
N PHE A 5 -10.41 21.87 3.28
CA PHE A 5 -10.39 21.81 4.74
C PHE A 5 -10.01 23.15 5.36
N HIS A 6 -10.45 23.36 6.60
CA HIS A 6 -10.31 24.65 7.29
C HIS A 6 -9.55 24.54 8.64
N PRO A 7 -8.26 24.14 8.65
CA PRO A 7 -7.49 24.06 9.87
C PRO A 7 -6.85 25.41 10.25
N GLN A 8 -6.14 25.41 11.38
CA GLN A 8 -5.27 26.50 11.81
C GLN A 8 -3.81 26.11 11.56
N TYR A 9 -3.10 26.90 10.77
CA TYR A 9 -1.68 26.73 10.53
C TYR A 9 -0.87 27.20 11.75
N ILE A 10 0.02 26.33 12.23
CA ILE A 10 0.90 26.61 13.37
C ILE A 10 2.21 27.19 12.86
N GLY A 11 2.89 26.47 11.97
CA GLY A 11 4.21 26.85 11.50
C GLY A 11 4.84 25.75 10.65
N THR A 12 6.01 26.08 10.13
CA THR A 12 6.85 25.18 9.34
C THR A 12 8.28 25.35 9.77
N LEU A 13 9.03 24.25 9.77
CA LEU A 13 10.47 24.26 9.88
C LEU A 13 11.06 23.30 8.84
N ASP A 14 12.29 23.63 8.44
CA ASP A 14 13.14 22.74 7.69
C ASP A 14 13.57 21.59 8.61
N VAL A 15 13.49 20.37 8.10
CA VAL A 15 13.84 19.15 8.82
C VAL A 15 14.80 18.32 7.97
N PRO A 16 15.70 17.53 8.59
CA PRO A 16 16.42 16.50 7.86
C PRO A 16 15.42 15.50 7.27
N ARG A 17 15.86 14.72 6.27
CA ARG A 17 15.05 13.63 5.71
C ARG A 17 14.64 12.70 6.86
N PRO A 18 13.34 12.58 7.19
CA PRO A 18 12.94 11.77 8.32
C PRO A 18 13.20 10.29 8.05
N SER A 19 13.80 9.60 9.02
CA SER A 19 14.11 8.17 8.96
C SER A 19 13.13 7.31 9.77
N SER A 20 12.42 7.91 10.73
CA SER A 20 11.52 7.20 11.63
C SER A 20 10.28 8.00 12.02
N ARG A 21 9.23 7.29 12.45
CA ARG A 21 8.02 7.91 13.00
C ARG A 21 8.31 8.77 14.24
N VAL A 22 9.30 8.39 15.04
CA VAL A 22 9.70 9.11 16.26
C VAL A 22 10.25 10.48 15.92
N GLU A 23 11.14 10.58 14.91
CA GLU A 23 11.68 11.86 14.44
C GLU A 23 10.59 12.79 13.93
N ILE A 24 9.59 12.24 13.22
CA ILE A 24 8.49 13.02 12.67
C ILE A 24 7.64 13.62 13.80
N VAL A 25 7.27 12.81 14.79
CA VAL A 25 6.51 13.30 15.96
C VAL A 25 7.34 14.31 16.76
N ALA A 26 8.64 14.08 16.91
CA ALA A 26 9.54 15.03 17.58
C ALA A 26 9.59 16.39 16.83
N ALA A 27 9.72 16.38 15.50
CA ALA A 27 9.69 17.59 14.68
C ALA A 27 8.35 18.33 14.80
N MET A 28 7.22 17.61 14.74
CA MET A 28 5.89 18.19 14.93
C MET A 28 5.76 18.92 16.28
N ARG A 29 6.23 18.28 17.35
CA ARG A 29 6.19 18.84 18.71
C ARG A 29 7.12 20.04 18.86
N ARG A 30 8.34 19.96 18.30
CA ARG A 30 9.31 21.08 18.26
C ARG A 30 8.67 22.31 17.62
N ILE A 31 8.12 22.19 16.42
CA ILE A 31 7.43 23.28 15.71
C ILE A 31 6.27 23.82 16.55
N ARG A 32 5.44 22.93 17.11
CA ARG A 32 4.29 23.34 17.93
C ARG A 32 4.70 24.16 19.14
N TYR A 33 5.73 23.74 19.86
CA TYR A 33 6.17 24.40 21.09
C TYR A 33 6.98 25.66 20.82
N GLU A 34 7.82 25.67 19.78
CA GLU A 34 8.60 26.84 19.41
C GLU A 34 7.69 28.02 19.02
N PHE A 35 6.68 27.78 18.18
CA PHE A 35 5.72 28.83 17.80
C PHE A 35 4.82 29.25 18.96
N LYS A 36 4.51 28.34 19.89
CA LYS A 36 3.78 28.67 21.13
C LYS A 36 4.62 29.57 22.04
N ALA A 37 5.90 29.24 22.23
CA ALA A 37 6.83 30.00 23.07
C ALA A 37 7.11 31.39 22.49
N LYS A 38 7.23 31.51 21.16
CA LYS A 38 7.37 32.80 20.45
C LYS A 38 6.09 33.63 20.44
N GLY A 39 4.97 33.16 21.01
CA GLY A 39 3.69 33.87 21.02
C GLY A 39 3.04 34.04 19.64
N ILE A 40 3.47 33.28 18.64
CA ILE A 40 2.97 33.40 17.27
C ILE A 40 1.57 32.79 17.19
N LYS A 41 0.57 33.62 16.89
CA LYS A 41 -0.82 33.17 16.74
C LYS A 41 -0.99 32.32 15.48
N LYS A 42 -1.75 31.24 15.62
CA LYS A 42 -2.09 30.33 14.52
C LYS A 42 -2.94 31.04 13.47
N LYS A 43 -2.63 30.83 12.19
CA LYS A 43 -3.35 31.47 11.07
C LYS A 43 -4.49 30.56 10.61
N LYS A 44 -5.70 31.09 10.41
CA LYS A 44 -6.80 30.32 9.79
C LYS A 44 -6.50 30.15 8.31
N VAL A 45 -6.43 28.91 7.85
CA VAL A 45 -6.05 28.57 6.48
C VAL A 45 -7.09 27.67 5.83
N ASN A 46 -7.04 27.62 4.52
CA ASN A 46 -7.70 26.64 3.67
C ASN A 46 -6.61 25.67 3.18
N ILE A 47 -6.85 24.36 3.33
CA ILE A 47 -6.03 23.32 2.70
C ILE A 47 -6.88 22.67 1.60
N THR A 48 -6.38 22.71 0.38
CA THR A 48 -6.97 22.00 -0.76
C THR A 48 -6.08 20.82 -1.11
N SER A 49 -6.64 19.62 -1.09
CA SER A 49 -5.96 18.37 -1.46
C SER A 49 -6.56 17.82 -2.75
N SER A 50 -5.70 17.48 -3.71
CA SER A 50 -6.04 16.81 -4.96
C SER A 50 -4.91 15.86 -5.39
N VAL A 51 -5.12 15.15 -6.50
CA VAL A 51 -4.05 14.35 -7.16
C VAL A 51 -2.97 15.22 -7.81
N GLU A 52 -3.20 16.53 -7.99
CA GLU A 52 -2.15 17.45 -8.46
C GLU A 52 -1.23 17.86 -7.30
N GLY A 53 -1.80 18.09 -6.11
CA GLY A 53 -1.02 18.52 -4.96
C GLY A 53 -1.81 18.98 -3.76
N VAL A 54 -1.06 19.50 -2.80
CA VAL A 54 -1.55 20.14 -1.57
C VAL A 54 -1.26 21.63 -1.65
N THR A 55 -2.33 22.42 -1.65
CA THR A 55 -2.24 23.88 -1.62
C THR A 55 -2.75 24.39 -0.29
N VAL A 56 -2.00 25.29 0.34
CA VAL A 56 -2.38 25.95 1.59
C VAL A 56 -2.48 27.45 1.34
N SER A 57 -3.64 28.03 1.64
CA SER A 57 -3.90 29.46 1.50
C SER A 57 -4.48 30.07 2.76
N LEU A 58 -4.19 31.35 3.02
CA LEU A 58 -4.79 32.11 4.12
C LEU A 58 -6.28 32.29 3.86
N ARG A 59 -7.11 32.07 4.89
CA ARG A 59 -8.54 32.34 4.79
C ARG A 59 -8.76 33.85 4.81
N LYS A 60 -9.27 34.42 3.70
CA LYS A 60 -9.58 35.85 3.59
C LYS A 60 -10.51 36.28 4.73
N LYS A 61 -10.18 37.39 5.39
CA LYS A 61 -11.20 38.23 6.05
C LYS A 61 -11.89 39.02 4.94
N LYS A 62 -13.22 38.99 4.88
CA LYS A 62 -14.01 39.69 3.86
C LYS A 62 -13.72 41.20 3.95
N LYS A 63 -12.84 41.72 3.10
CA LYS A 63 -12.70 43.15 2.82
C LYS A 63 -13.07 43.35 1.35
N ARG A 64 -13.97 44.30 1.08
CA ARG A 64 -14.27 44.84 -0.25
C ARG A 64 -12.97 45.47 -0.78
N ASP A 65 -12.21 44.74 -1.58
CA ASP A 65 -11.17 45.36 -2.38
C ASP A 65 -11.05 44.58 -3.68
N TYR A 66 -11.28 45.27 -4.80
CA TYR A 66 -11.43 44.73 -6.16
C TYR A 66 -10.08 44.43 -6.83
N ASN A 67 -8.96 44.49 -6.08
CA ASN A 67 -7.63 44.29 -6.63
C ASN A 67 -7.13 42.87 -6.35
N TRP A 68 -7.43 41.97 -7.30
CA TRP A 68 -7.26 40.53 -7.21
C TRP A 68 -5.82 40.09 -7.54
N ASN A 69 -5.06 39.70 -6.52
CA ASN A 69 -3.89 38.82 -6.70
C ASN A 69 -4.10 37.57 -5.85
N GLU A 70 -4.38 36.43 -6.49
CA GLU A 70 -4.56 35.13 -5.83
C GLU A 70 -3.29 34.66 -5.10
N ASP A 71 -2.11 35.01 -5.63
CA ASP A 71 -0.81 34.64 -5.07
C ASP A 71 -0.56 35.24 -3.68
N ARG A 72 -1.13 36.41 -3.36
CA ARG A 72 -0.89 37.09 -2.08
C ARG A 72 -1.45 36.33 -0.88
N TYR A 73 -2.31 35.34 -1.09
CA TYR A 73 -2.91 34.54 -0.03
C TYR A 73 -2.46 33.08 -0.06
N GLN A 74 -1.72 32.65 -1.08
CA GLN A 74 -1.17 31.30 -1.13
C GLN A 74 0.09 31.24 -0.25
N LEU A 75 0.04 30.42 0.81
CA LEU A 75 1.20 30.23 1.70
C LEU A 75 2.21 29.28 1.08
N MET A 76 1.73 28.23 0.43
CA MET A 76 2.56 27.17 -0.14
C MET A 76 1.72 26.30 -1.08
N LYS A 77 2.37 25.81 -2.14
CA LYS A 77 1.83 24.80 -3.06
C LYS A 77 2.89 23.71 -3.23
N HIS A 78 2.55 22.48 -2.87
CA HIS A 78 3.40 21.32 -3.05
C HIS A 78 2.71 20.33 -3.98
N ALA A 79 3.35 19.95 -5.08
CA ALA A 79 2.85 18.88 -5.93
C ALA A 79 2.79 17.57 -5.13
N ILE A 80 1.81 16.70 -5.44
CA ILE A 80 1.54 15.53 -4.58
C ILE A 80 2.74 14.58 -4.51
N TYR A 81 3.49 14.44 -5.61
CA TYR A 81 4.70 13.61 -5.70
C TYR A 81 5.86 14.13 -4.84
N ARG A 82 5.79 15.36 -4.32
CA ARG A 82 6.77 15.93 -3.39
C ARG A 82 6.40 15.75 -1.94
N VAL A 83 5.16 15.36 -1.65
CA VAL A 83 4.74 15.03 -0.29
C VAL A 83 5.42 13.70 0.09
N PHE A 84 6.24 13.73 1.14
CA PHE A 84 7.00 12.57 1.60
C PHE A 84 6.24 11.81 2.68
N TYR A 85 5.57 12.53 3.58
CA TYR A 85 4.88 11.93 4.71
C TYR A 85 3.71 12.77 5.17
N VAL A 86 2.66 12.14 5.71
CA VAL A 86 1.49 12.81 6.29
C VAL A 86 1.10 12.07 7.56
N SER A 87 0.97 12.77 8.69
CA SER A 87 0.69 12.12 9.97
C SER A 87 0.10 13.06 11.02
N HIS A 88 -0.17 12.50 12.20
CA HIS A 88 -0.70 13.19 13.37
C HIS A 88 0.17 12.94 14.60
N ASP A 89 0.10 13.83 15.60
CA ASP A 89 0.74 13.60 16.89
C ASP A 89 -0.01 12.48 17.63
N SER A 90 0.72 11.48 18.14
CA SER A 90 0.15 10.35 18.88
C SER A 90 -0.62 10.77 20.14
N GLN A 91 -0.25 11.89 20.77
CA GLN A 91 -0.88 12.38 22.00
C GLN A 91 -1.94 13.46 21.73
N ASP A 92 -1.81 14.22 20.65
CA ASP A 92 -2.77 15.26 20.27
C ASP A 92 -3.22 15.07 18.83
N LEU A 93 -4.20 14.20 18.65
CA LEU A 93 -4.75 13.83 17.34
C LEU A 93 -5.47 14.99 16.62
N LYS A 94 -5.56 16.18 17.24
CA LYS A 94 -6.00 17.41 16.55
C LYS A 94 -4.84 18.08 15.81
N ILE A 95 -3.60 17.74 16.13
CA ILE A 95 -2.38 18.21 15.49
C ILE A 95 -1.99 17.22 14.41
N PHE A 96 -1.84 17.73 13.20
CA PHE A 96 -1.40 16.95 12.06
C PHE A 96 -0.35 17.73 11.27
N SER A 97 0.43 17.00 10.50
CA SER A 97 1.44 17.58 9.63
C SER A 97 1.50 16.84 8.30
N TYR A 98 2.07 17.53 7.32
CA TYR A 98 2.64 16.87 6.16
C TYR A 98 4.06 17.39 5.94
N ILE A 99 4.92 16.51 5.46
CA ILE A 99 6.31 16.80 5.11
C ILE A 99 6.38 16.77 3.60
N ALA A 100 6.90 17.84 3.00
CA ALA A 100 7.11 17.92 1.56
C ALA A 100 8.55 18.34 1.27
N ARG A 101 9.09 17.81 0.17
CA ARG A 101 10.40 18.23 -0.36
C ARG A 101 10.20 19.51 -1.18
N ASP A 102 10.96 20.54 -0.85
CA ASP A 102 10.95 21.79 -1.59
C ASP A 102 11.59 21.60 -2.98
N GLY A 103 10.99 22.18 -4.01
CA GLY A 103 11.39 21.95 -5.40
C GLY A 103 12.71 22.60 -5.79
N GLN A 104 13.05 23.72 -5.16
CA GLN A 104 14.24 24.49 -5.49
C GLN A 104 15.43 24.04 -4.65
N THR A 105 15.21 23.83 -3.35
CA THR A 105 16.29 23.59 -2.37
C THR A 105 16.47 22.12 -2.03
N ASN A 106 15.53 21.25 -2.41
CA ASN A 106 15.49 19.84 -2.00
C ASN A 106 15.42 19.60 -0.49
N ILE A 107 15.16 20.65 0.30
CA ILE A 107 15.02 20.57 1.75
C ILE A 107 13.62 20.06 2.11
N PHE A 108 13.52 19.22 3.13
CA PHE A 108 12.24 18.77 3.64
C PHE A 108 11.63 19.80 4.59
N LYS A 109 10.38 20.16 4.35
CA LYS A 109 9.62 21.13 5.15
C LYS A 109 8.49 20.41 5.87
N CYS A 110 8.51 20.43 7.20
CA CYS A 110 7.43 19.89 8.02
C CYS A 110 6.41 20.99 8.32
N ASN A 111 5.21 20.87 7.75
CA ASN A 111 4.15 21.87 7.88
C ASN A 111 3.14 21.39 8.93
N VAL A 112 2.97 22.14 10.03
CA VAL A 112 2.15 21.70 11.18
C VAL A 112 0.88 22.52 11.32
N PHE A 113 -0.23 21.82 11.56
CA PHE A 113 -1.58 22.37 11.62
C PHE A 113 -2.34 21.86 12.85
N LYS A 114 -3.38 22.59 13.24
CA LYS A 114 -4.34 22.20 14.27
C LYS A 114 -5.77 22.26 13.72
N SER A 115 -6.52 21.18 13.91
CA SER A 115 -7.96 21.13 13.67
C SER A 115 -8.76 21.38 14.95
N HIS A 116 -10.03 21.74 14.80
CA HIS A 116 -10.96 21.88 15.93
C HIS A 116 -11.36 20.52 16.53
N LYS A 117 -11.62 19.54 15.67
CA LYS A 117 -12.04 18.18 16.03
C LYS A 117 -11.00 17.16 15.55
N LYS A 118 -10.77 16.09 16.33
CA LYS A 118 -9.91 14.95 15.95
C LYS A 118 -10.38 14.34 14.62
N SER A 119 -11.68 14.12 14.47
CA SER A 119 -12.26 13.57 13.23
C SER A 119 -11.91 14.41 11.99
N HIS A 120 -11.87 15.73 12.12
CA HIS A 120 -11.49 16.62 11.01
C HIS A 120 -10.00 16.49 10.66
N ALA A 121 -9.11 16.44 11.66
CA ALA A 121 -7.69 16.16 11.41
C ALA A 121 -7.48 14.80 10.72
N MET A 122 -8.14 13.75 11.21
CA MET A 122 -8.07 12.41 10.62
C MET A 122 -8.56 12.38 9.17
N ARG A 123 -9.65 13.09 8.85
CA ARG A 123 -10.14 13.22 7.47
C ARG A 123 -9.11 13.89 6.56
N ILE A 124 -8.46 14.95 7.03
CA ILE A 124 -7.40 15.64 6.26
C ILE A 124 -6.24 14.69 5.96
N VAL A 125 -5.70 14.04 6.99
CA VAL A 125 -4.58 13.10 6.87
C VAL A 125 -4.93 11.97 5.89
N ARG A 126 -6.13 11.39 6.02
CA ARG A 126 -6.61 10.33 5.12
C ARG A 126 -6.75 10.81 3.68
N SER A 127 -7.35 11.98 3.45
CA SER A 127 -7.56 12.50 2.09
C SER A 127 -6.24 12.82 1.38
N ILE A 128 -5.25 13.37 2.07
CA ILE A 128 -3.92 13.60 1.48
C ILE A 128 -3.21 12.25 1.25
N GLY A 129 -3.29 11.32 2.21
CA GLY A 129 -2.71 9.98 2.06
C GLY A 129 -3.27 9.19 0.88
N GLN A 130 -4.58 9.29 0.65
CA GLN A 130 -5.23 8.68 -0.52
C GLN A 130 -4.76 9.30 -1.84
N ALA A 131 -4.66 10.63 -1.91
CA ALA A 131 -4.15 11.31 -3.10
C ALA A 131 -2.70 10.92 -3.40
N PHE A 132 -1.87 10.80 -2.35
CA PHE A 132 -0.49 10.33 -2.44
C PHE A 132 -0.41 8.90 -2.97
N GLU A 133 -1.19 7.97 -2.40
CA GLU A 133 -1.20 6.57 -2.82
C GLU A 133 -1.62 6.40 -4.28
N VAL A 134 -2.63 7.15 -4.74
CA VAL A 134 -3.10 7.14 -6.13
C VAL A 134 -2.00 7.62 -7.08
N CYS A 135 -1.36 8.76 -6.79
CA CYS A 135 -0.31 9.29 -7.66
C CYS A 135 0.93 8.39 -7.70
N HIS A 136 1.30 7.79 -6.57
CA HIS A 136 2.42 6.84 -6.50
C HIS A 136 2.17 5.60 -7.38
N LYS A 137 0.97 5.02 -7.33
CA LYS A 137 0.60 3.86 -8.18
C LYS A 137 0.65 4.20 -9.67
N LEU A 138 0.13 5.37 -10.06
CA LEU A 138 0.16 5.81 -11.46
C LEU A 138 1.59 6.04 -11.97
N SER A 139 2.48 6.59 -11.14
CA SER A 139 3.89 6.79 -11.50
C SER A 139 4.62 5.46 -11.73
N ILE A 140 4.30 4.41 -10.95
CA ILE A 140 4.91 3.08 -11.13
C ILE A 140 4.40 2.43 -12.41
N GLN A 141 3.10 2.50 -12.69
CA GLN A 141 2.50 1.90 -13.89
C GLN A 141 3.02 2.54 -15.18
N GLN A 142 3.24 3.85 -15.20
CA GLN A 142 3.84 4.55 -16.33
C GLN A 142 5.30 4.13 -16.58
N ASN A 143 6.04 3.76 -15.54
CA ASN A 143 7.43 3.32 -15.69
C ASN A 143 7.53 1.86 -16.19
N MET A 144 6.56 1.01 -15.83
CA MET A 144 6.47 -0.38 -16.30
C MET A 144 5.99 -0.50 -17.75
N ALA A 145 5.21 0.47 -18.25
CA ALA A 145 4.76 0.49 -19.65
C ALA A 145 5.84 0.93 -20.65
N VAL A 146 7.00 1.43 -20.18
CA VAL A 146 8.10 1.90 -21.03
C VAL A 146 9.19 0.83 -21.24
N THR A 147 9.13 -0.30 -20.53
CA THR A 147 10.13 -1.38 -20.60
C THR A 147 9.80 -2.51 -21.58
N ASP A 148 8.87 -2.32 -22.51
CA ASP A 148 8.57 -3.31 -23.58
C ASP A 148 8.96 -2.83 -24.99
N GLY A 149 9.77 -1.76 -25.08
CA GLY A 149 10.27 -1.18 -26.33
C GLY A 149 11.79 -1.10 -26.37
N MET A 150 12.41 -1.98 -27.15
CA MET A 150 13.83 -2.08 -27.47
C MET A 150 14.50 -0.72 -27.78
N ASN A 151 15.52 -0.31 -27.00
CA ASN A 151 16.63 0.53 -27.50
C ASN A 151 17.83 0.54 -26.53
N PRO A 152 19.01 -0.01 -26.89
CA PRO A 152 20.19 0.00 -26.04
C PRO A 152 21.10 1.16 -26.42
N ASP A 153 20.75 2.42 -26.13
CA ASP A 153 21.68 3.56 -26.23
C ASP A 153 21.16 4.85 -25.58
N ARG A 154 20.93 4.82 -24.27
CA ARG A 154 20.88 6.05 -23.47
C ARG A 154 21.71 5.90 -22.21
N PRO A 155 22.57 6.89 -21.87
CA PRO A 155 23.28 6.86 -20.61
C PRO A 155 22.27 7.07 -19.47
N SER A 156 21.97 5.99 -18.78
CA SER A 156 21.18 5.92 -17.55
C SER A 156 21.79 6.82 -16.48
N LYS A 157 21.32 8.07 -16.38
CA LYS A 157 21.68 8.94 -15.26
C LYS A 157 20.49 9.79 -14.80
N LEU A 158 19.52 9.14 -14.16
CA LEU A 158 18.71 9.73 -13.09
C LEU A 158 18.38 8.66 -12.04
N MET A 159 19.28 8.54 -11.07
CA MET A 159 19.10 8.15 -9.66
C MET A 159 18.24 6.92 -9.32
N ILE A 160 18.88 5.76 -9.32
CA ILE A 160 18.80 4.75 -8.25
C ILE A 160 20.22 4.79 -7.61
N PRO A 161 20.44 4.96 -6.28
CA PRO A 161 20.05 4.04 -5.19
C PRO A 161 19.65 4.78 -3.89
N VAL A 162 19.07 4.23 -2.82
CA VAL A 162 19.31 3.00 -2.06
C VAL A 162 17.97 2.60 -1.46
N GLU A 163 17.48 1.41 -1.78
CA GLU A 163 16.53 0.72 -0.91
C GLU A 163 17.36 0.04 0.18
N GLU A 164 17.22 0.52 1.40
CA GLU A 164 17.16 -0.36 2.55
C GLU A 164 15.99 0.12 3.42
N GLU A 165 15.03 -0.81 3.53
CA GLU A 165 13.69 -0.75 4.11
C GLU A 165 13.37 0.39 5.10
N ILE A 166 12.52 1.31 4.66
CA ILE A 166 11.45 1.82 5.54
C ILE A 166 10.14 1.33 4.95
N ASN A 167 9.88 0.05 5.20
CA ASN A 167 8.61 -0.68 5.04
C ASN A 167 7.44 0.16 4.51
N THR A 168 7.23 0.12 3.20
CA THR A 168 6.12 0.76 2.47
C THR A 168 4.73 0.22 2.86
N LYS A 169 4.61 -0.66 3.87
CA LYS A 169 3.32 -1.10 4.43
C LYS A 169 2.78 -0.24 5.58
N GLN A 170 3.40 0.89 5.94
CA GLN A 170 2.97 1.68 7.10
C GLN A 170 2.16 2.97 6.80
N VAL A 171 1.46 3.04 5.65
CA VAL A 171 0.66 4.24 5.30
C VAL A 171 -0.66 4.36 6.09
N VAL A 172 -1.11 3.33 6.81
CA VAL A 172 -2.22 3.45 7.76
C VAL A 172 -2.00 2.51 8.96
N MET A 173 -1.39 3.01 10.04
CA MET A 173 -1.53 2.36 11.35
C MET A 173 -2.57 3.11 12.18
N SER A 174 -3.77 2.55 12.25
CA SER A 174 -4.71 2.73 13.34
C SER A 174 -4.17 2.01 14.57
N ASN A 175 -3.81 2.75 15.63
CA ASN A 175 -3.57 2.17 16.94
C ASN A 175 -4.94 1.73 17.53
N HIS A 176 -5.18 0.42 17.60
CA HIS A 176 -6.11 -0.17 18.57
C HIS A 176 -5.24 -0.74 19.69
N GLU A 177 -5.04 0.06 20.74
CA GLU A 177 -4.49 -0.43 22.01
C GLU A 177 -5.68 -0.57 22.98
N MET A 178 -6.04 -1.81 23.31
CA MET A 178 -6.80 -2.13 24.52
C MET A 178 -5.82 -2.30 25.68
N ASN A 179 -6.13 -1.63 26.78
CA ASN A 179 -5.43 -1.69 28.06
C ASN A 179 -5.70 -3.04 28.77
N PRO A 180 -4.73 -3.69 29.44
CA PRO A 180 -4.98 -4.87 30.27
C PRO A 180 -5.31 -4.45 31.72
N GLY A 181 -6.28 -5.13 32.33
CA GLY A 181 -6.63 -4.90 33.73
C GLY A 181 -7.45 -6.02 34.36
N TYR A 182 -6.76 -6.84 35.15
CA TYR A 182 -7.18 -7.60 36.36
C TYR A 182 -8.10 -8.84 36.25
N GLY A 183 -7.66 -9.92 36.91
CA GLY A 183 -8.57 -10.83 37.64
C GLY A 183 -8.30 -12.34 37.58
N SER A 184 -7.42 -12.82 38.46
CA SER A 184 -7.37 -14.09 39.23
C SER A 184 -8.29 -15.30 38.87
N GLY A 185 -7.70 -16.52 38.90
CA GLY A 185 -8.34 -17.85 38.71
C GLY A 185 -9.28 -18.32 39.85
N PRO A 186 -9.49 -19.64 40.16
CA PRO A 186 -8.80 -20.88 39.70
C PRO A 186 -9.75 -22.07 39.32
N GLY A 187 -9.20 -23.24 38.93
CA GLY A 187 -9.95 -24.51 38.99
C GLY A 187 -9.57 -25.60 37.97
N SER A 188 -8.79 -26.59 38.40
CA SER A 188 -8.49 -27.89 37.74
C SER A 188 -9.65 -28.91 37.94
N PRO A 189 -9.52 -30.23 37.62
CA PRO A 189 -9.04 -30.97 36.44
C PRO A 189 -10.07 -32.07 36.00
N LEU A 190 -9.62 -33.06 35.21
CA LEU A 190 -10.21 -34.39 34.86
C LEU A 190 -10.80 -34.48 33.43
N HIS A 191 -10.80 -35.58 32.68
CA HIS A 191 -10.12 -36.89 32.60
C HIS A 191 -10.92 -37.62 31.49
N TYR A 192 -10.31 -38.21 30.45
CA TYR A 192 -10.67 -39.56 29.96
C TYR A 192 -9.73 -40.06 28.84
N ASN A 193 -9.17 -41.25 29.10
CA ASN A 193 -8.42 -42.16 28.23
C ASN A 193 -9.32 -42.80 27.17
N GLY A 194 -8.80 -43.18 25.99
CA GLY A 194 -8.32 -44.54 25.70
C GLY A 194 -9.17 -45.12 24.53
N HIS A 195 -8.80 -46.04 23.64
CA HIS A 195 -7.69 -46.97 23.36
C HIS A 195 -7.79 -47.31 21.83
N HIS A 196 -6.70 -47.46 21.06
CA HIS A 196 -6.13 -48.74 20.51
C HIS A 196 -7.16 -49.74 19.93
N MET A 197 -7.08 -50.30 18.70
CA MET A 197 -6.01 -51.13 18.08
C MET A 197 -6.40 -51.53 16.62
N GLY A 198 -5.41 -51.93 15.80
CA GLY A 198 -5.56 -52.83 14.63
C GLY A 198 -5.21 -52.21 13.27
N GLN A 199 -3.95 -52.27 12.80
CA GLN A 199 -3.38 -53.30 11.87
C GLN A 199 -3.89 -53.11 10.42
N THR A 200 -3.09 -53.09 9.34
CA THR A 200 -1.92 -53.90 8.94
C THR A 200 -1.29 -53.20 7.70
N GLU A 201 0.03 -52.96 7.64
CA GLU A 201 1.04 -53.67 6.80
C GLU A 201 1.08 -53.19 5.31
N VAL A 202 2.18 -53.00 4.54
CA VAL A 202 3.55 -53.54 4.49
C VAL A 202 4.46 -52.62 3.61
N ASN A 203 5.74 -52.45 4.03
CA ASN A 203 7.03 -52.18 3.33
C ASN A 203 7.16 -51.07 2.26
N GLN A 204 8.05 -50.08 2.38
CA GLN A 204 9.51 -50.01 2.62
C GLN A 204 10.38 -50.10 1.35
N ALA A 205 11.29 -49.12 1.26
CA ALA A 205 12.10 -48.71 0.13
C ALA A 205 13.39 -49.52 -0.06
N HIS A 206 13.81 -49.79 -1.30
CA HIS A 206 15.22 -50.03 -1.63
C HIS A 206 15.56 -49.59 -3.08
N VAL A 207 16.62 -48.78 -3.18
CA VAL A 207 17.76 -48.84 -4.14
C VAL A 207 17.50 -49.34 -5.56
N ALA A 208 17.84 -48.52 -6.57
CA ALA A 208 18.19 -49.02 -7.89
C ALA A 208 19.39 -48.26 -8.48
N THR A 209 20.48 -49.03 -8.57
CA THR A 209 21.78 -48.79 -9.20
C THR A 209 21.64 -48.77 -10.72
N SER A 210 22.52 -48.03 -11.42
CA SER A 210 22.63 -48.01 -12.90
C SER A 210 22.93 -49.39 -13.51
N PRO A 211 22.68 -49.53 -14.83
CA PRO A 211 23.75 -50.05 -15.70
C PRO A 211 23.88 -49.34 -17.07
N ILE A 212 25.13 -48.99 -17.38
CA ILE A 212 25.93 -49.27 -18.59
C ILE A 212 25.21 -49.43 -19.95
N ALA A 213 25.65 -48.63 -20.93
CA ALA A 213 25.33 -48.71 -22.36
C ALA A 213 25.92 -49.96 -23.05
N PRO A 214 25.42 -50.26 -24.27
CA PRO A 214 26.36 -50.33 -25.40
C PRO A 214 25.81 -49.67 -26.68
N ALA A 215 26.70 -49.05 -27.44
CA ALA A 215 26.55 -48.87 -28.89
C ALA A 215 27.13 -50.12 -29.60
N PRO A 216 26.66 -50.48 -30.81
CA PRO A 216 27.37 -50.02 -32.01
C PRO A 216 26.44 -49.69 -33.20
N GLY A 217 26.95 -48.96 -34.19
CA GLY A 217 26.20 -48.46 -35.35
C GLY A 217 26.11 -49.42 -36.54
N VAL A 218 25.32 -49.04 -37.55
CA VAL A 218 25.61 -49.03 -39.01
C VAL A 218 24.41 -48.45 -39.81
N ASP A 219 24.78 -47.62 -40.78
CA ASP A 219 24.19 -47.14 -42.05
C ASP A 219 22.70 -47.20 -42.48
N GLU A 220 22.35 -46.09 -43.16
CA GLU A 220 21.46 -45.86 -44.31
C GLU A 220 19.94 -46.13 -44.31
N ALA A 221 19.23 -45.02 -44.53
CA ALA A 221 18.09 -44.85 -45.44
C ALA A 221 16.86 -45.78 -45.30
N SER A 222 15.90 -45.35 -44.46
CA SER A 222 14.48 -45.32 -44.84
C SER A 222 13.74 -44.32 -43.94
N GLY A 223 12.90 -43.47 -44.53
CA GLY A 223 12.27 -42.30 -43.89
C GLY A 223 11.17 -42.61 -42.87
N PHE A 224 11.29 -43.67 -42.08
CA PHE A 224 10.35 -43.98 -41.00
C PHE A 224 11.12 -44.35 -39.73
N PRO A 225 11.01 -43.54 -38.64
CA PRO A 225 11.59 -43.88 -37.36
C PRO A 225 11.16 -45.27 -36.87
N PRO A 226 12.05 -46.04 -36.22
CA PRO A 226 11.69 -47.33 -35.64
C PRO A 226 10.54 -47.16 -34.65
N LEU A 227 9.60 -48.12 -34.62
CA LEU A 227 8.38 -48.09 -33.78
C LEU A 227 8.65 -47.72 -32.31
N SER A 228 9.84 -48.08 -31.79
CA SER A 228 10.31 -47.73 -30.46
C SER A 228 10.48 -46.21 -30.23
N LEU A 229 11.03 -45.47 -31.21
CA LEU A 229 11.20 -44.01 -31.11
C LEU A 229 9.85 -43.27 -31.21
N TYR A 230 8.95 -43.77 -32.06
CA TYR A 230 7.58 -43.26 -32.13
C TYR A 230 6.85 -43.43 -30.80
N HIS A 231 6.99 -44.59 -30.17
CA HIS A 231 6.41 -44.86 -28.87
C HIS A 231 6.97 -43.94 -27.78
N GLN A 232 8.30 -43.74 -27.73
CA GLN A 232 8.93 -42.81 -26.80
C GLN A 232 8.43 -41.37 -26.98
N LYS A 233 8.26 -40.92 -28.23
CA LYS A 233 7.66 -39.62 -28.53
C LYS A 233 6.22 -39.51 -28.03
N GLN A 234 5.42 -40.57 -28.19
CA GLN A 234 4.04 -40.58 -27.69
C GLN A 234 3.97 -40.51 -26.17
N LEU A 235 4.85 -41.21 -25.45
CA LEU A 235 4.94 -41.15 -23.99
C LEU A 235 5.30 -39.74 -23.52
N LEU A 236 6.29 -39.10 -24.14
CA LEU A 236 6.67 -37.72 -23.81
C LEU A 236 5.52 -36.73 -24.06
N HIS A 237 4.82 -36.86 -25.19
CA HIS A 237 3.62 -36.06 -25.46
C HIS A 237 2.55 -36.26 -24.40
N HIS A 238 2.28 -37.51 -24.00
CA HIS A 238 1.30 -37.80 -22.96
C HIS A 238 1.71 -37.19 -21.61
N GLN A 239 2.99 -37.26 -21.28
CA GLN A 239 3.52 -36.70 -20.03
C GLN A 239 3.45 -35.17 -20.01
N LEU A 240 3.77 -34.50 -21.12
CA LEU A 240 3.58 -33.05 -21.26
C LEU A 240 2.10 -32.66 -21.14
N GLN A 241 1.21 -33.40 -21.80
CA GLN A 241 -0.22 -33.13 -21.72
C GLN A 241 -0.76 -33.28 -20.30
N GLN A 242 -0.28 -34.29 -19.55
CA GLN A 242 -0.62 -34.44 -18.13
C GLN A 242 -0.10 -33.26 -17.30
N GLN A 243 1.13 -32.80 -17.56
CA GLN A 243 1.73 -31.67 -16.87
C GLN A 243 1.00 -30.34 -17.16
N ASP A 244 0.57 -30.13 -18.40
CA ASP A 244 -0.23 -28.97 -18.80
C ASP A 244 -1.59 -28.97 -18.10
N MET A 245 -2.26 -30.13 -18.05
CA MET A 245 -3.54 -30.26 -17.36
C MET A 245 -3.41 -29.98 -15.86
N GLN A 246 -2.37 -30.51 -15.20
CA GLN A 246 -2.11 -30.21 -13.79
C GLN A 246 -1.85 -28.72 -13.55
N THR A 247 -1.07 -28.09 -14.42
CA THR A 247 -0.77 -26.66 -14.33
C THR A 247 -2.04 -25.82 -14.50
N GLN A 248 -2.89 -26.17 -15.47
CA GLN A 248 -4.15 -25.47 -15.71
C GLN A 248 -5.10 -25.55 -14.52
N VAL A 249 -5.19 -26.73 -13.89
CA VAL A 249 -5.98 -26.92 -12.66
C VAL A 249 -5.41 -26.10 -11.51
N ALA A 250 -4.09 -26.10 -11.31
CA ALA A 250 -3.45 -25.29 -10.27
C ALA A 250 -3.71 -23.79 -10.47
N LEU A 251 -3.63 -23.29 -11.71
CA LEU A 251 -3.93 -21.90 -12.03
C LEU A 251 -5.40 -21.55 -11.75
N ALA A 252 -6.33 -22.44 -12.11
CA ALA A 252 -7.75 -22.26 -11.82
C ALA A 252 -8.03 -22.19 -10.30
N GLN A 253 -7.36 -23.04 -9.51
CA GLN A 253 -7.45 -23.02 -8.05
C GLN A 253 -6.93 -21.70 -7.46
N VAL A 254 -5.77 -21.21 -7.94
CA VAL A 254 -5.21 -19.92 -7.50
C VAL A 254 -6.15 -18.77 -7.84
N GLN A 255 -6.74 -18.78 -9.04
CA GLN A 255 -7.70 -17.75 -9.45
C GLN A 255 -8.95 -17.76 -8.56
N LEU A 256 -9.48 -18.95 -8.23
CA LEU A 256 -10.61 -19.08 -7.32
C LEU A 256 -10.30 -18.54 -5.92
N LEU A 257 -9.14 -18.89 -5.36
CA LEU A 257 -8.72 -18.40 -4.04
C LEU A 257 -8.54 -16.88 -4.03
N LYS A 258 -7.99 -16.32 -5.11
CA LYS A 258 -7.87 -14.87 -5.29
C LYS A 258 -9.24 -14.20 -5.31
N ASP A 259 -10.18 -14.75 -6.08
CA ASP A 259 -11.54 -14.23 -6.17
C ASP A 259 -12.25 -14.30 -4.80
N GLN A 260 -12.06 -15.41 -4.07
CA GLN A 260 -12.58 -15.58 -2.71
C GLN A 260 -11.99 -14.54 -1.73
N LEU A 261 -10.69 -14.31 -1.77
CA LEU A 261 -10.04 -13.31 -0.92
C LEU A 261 -10.51 -11.88 -1.24
N THR A 262 -10.69 -11.56 -2.52
CA THR A 262 -11.25 -10.26 -2.93
C THR A 262 -12.70 -10.09 -2.49
N ALA A 263 -13.51 -11.16 -2.57
CA ALA A 263 -14.89 -11.14 -2.09
C ALA A 263 -14.95 -10.97 -0.56
N GLU A 264 -14.13 -11.71 0.20
CA GLU A 264 -14.05 -11.60 1.66
C GLU A 264 -13.58 -10.20 2.09
N SER A 265 -12.54 -9.66 1.44
CA SER A 265 -12.06 -8.29 1.72
C SER A 265 -13.15 -7.25 1.44
N SER A 266 -13.95 -7.44 0.40
CA SER A 266 -15.06 -6.55 0.05
C SER A 266 -16.20 -6.64 1.07
N ALA A 267 -16.60 -7.85 1.46
CA ALA A 267 -17.60 -8.09 2.49
C ALA A 267 -17.15 -7.53 3.86
N ARG A 268 -15.87 -7.64 4.20
CA ARG A 268 -15.30 -7.07 5.43
C ARG A 268 -15.33 -5.54 5.42
N LEU A 269 -15.05 -4.92 4.28
CA LEU A 269 -15.21 -3.48 4.10
C LEU A 269 -16.67 -3.07 4.30
N GLU A 270 -17.62 -3.73 3.64
CA GLU A 270 -19.06 -3.47 3.81
C GLU A 270 -19.54 -3.62 5.24
N ALA A 271 -19.12 -4.68 5.94
CA ALA A 271 -19.43 -4.88 7.36
C ALA A 271 -18.86 -3.74 8.23
N GLN A 272 -17.64 -3.26 7.95
CA GLN A 272 -17.07 -2.11 8.64
C GLN A 272 -17.85 -0.82 8.34
N TRP A 273 -18.36 -0.64 7.11
CA TRP A 273 -19.20 0.51 6.75
C TRP A 273 -20.56 0.47 7.47
N GLN A 274 -21.20 -0.70 7.61
CA GLN A 274 -22.47 -0.83 8.33
C GLN A 274 -22.34 -0.54 9.84
N VAL A 275 -21.25 -0.97 10.49
CA VAL A 275 -20.99 -0.65 11.91
C VAL A 275 -20.76 0.85 12.14
N ILE A 276 -20.21 1.55 11.14
CA ILE A 276 -20.00 3.02 11.19
C ILE A 276 -21.28 3.79 10.80
N GLY A 277 -22.20 3.17 10.05
CA GLY A 277 -23.44 3.76 9.54
C GLY A 277 -24.51 4.07 10.59
N ASN A 278 -24.44 3.52 11.80
CA ASN A 278 -25.41 3.80 12.87
C ASN A 278 -25.26 5.18 13.54
N ASN A 279 -24.38 6.06 13.02
CA ASN A 279 -24.29 7.47 13.41
C ASN A 279 -24.51 8.41 12.22
N GLY A 280 -25.59 8.19 11.47
CA GLY A 280 -26.30 9.20 10.66
C GLY A 280 -25.40 10.17 9.89
N ILE A 281 -24.81 9.72 8.79
CA ILE A 281 -24.35 10.60 7.72
C ILE A 281 -24.68 9.91 6.39
N ASP A 282 -25.75 10.37 5.76
CA ASP A 282 -26.07 10.08 4.37
C ASP A 282 -24.87 10.48 3.48
N PHE A 283 -24.14 9.47 3.00
CA PHE A 283 -23.18 9.64 1.90
C PHE A 283 -23.78 8.99 0.65
N TYR A 284 -24.09 9.86 -0.30
CA TYR A 284 -24.49 9.58 -1.67
C TYR A 284 -24.01 8.22 -2.21
N HIS A 285 -25.00 7.35 -2.39
CA HIS A 285 -25.18 6.37 -3.46
C HIS A 285 -24.07 6.38 -4.54
N LEU A 286 -23.08 5.49 -4.41
CA LEU A 286 -22.28 5.04 -5.55
C LEU A 286 -22.09 3.52 -5.48
N SER A 287 -23.20 2.81 -5.59
CA SER A 287 -23.20 1.42 -6.06
C SER A 287 -24.09 1.33 -7.30
N SER A 288 -23.73 0.43 -8.21
CA SER A 288 -24.31 0.15 -9.52
C SER A 288 -23.92 1.07 -10.68
N LYS A 289 -22.85 0.69 -11.38
CA LYS A 289 -22.92 0.22 -12.78
C LYS A 289 -21.63 -0.50 -13.16
N ARG A 290 -21.66 -1.83 -13.07
CA ARG A 290 -21.12 -2.66 -14.15
C ARG A 290 -21.90 -2.29 -15.41
N LEU A 291 -21.22 -1.74 -16.41
CA LEU A 291 -21.57 -1.81 -17.82
C LEU A 291 -20.20 -1.80 -18.54
N LEU A 292 -19.69 -2.92 -19.03
CA LEU A 292 -19.95 -3.44 -20.38
C LEU A 292 -19.85 -2.34 -21.46
N CYS A 293 -18.72 -2.36 -22.17
CA CYS A 293 -18.47 -2.00 -23.58
C CYS A 293 -16.97 -2.28 -23.81
N ARG A 294 -16.44 -3.07 -24.77
CA ARG A 294 -16.84 -3.39 -26.15
C ARG A 294 -17.51 -2.24 -26.89
#